data_AF-A0A2W4VIQ9-F1
#
_entry.id   AF-A0A2W4VIQ9-F1
#
_cell.length_a   1.000
_cell.length_b   1.000
_cell.length_c   1.000
_cell.angle_alpha   90.00
_cell.angle_beta   90.00
_cell.angle_gamma   90.00
#
_symmetry.space_group_name_H-M   'P 1'
#
loop_
_entity.id
_entity.type
_entity.pdbx_description
1 polymer ?
#
loop_
_entity_poly.entity_id
_entity_poly.type
_entity_poly.pdbx_seq_one_letter_code
_entity_poly.pdbx_strand_id
1 'polypeptide(L)' 'MAVLIPSLSVGCRRMYDTGRSGWWPIVPIVSLIFAVEEGTKGSNKFGPNPWAAVADTVY' A
#
# COMPACT_ATOMS: atom_id res chain seq x y z
N MET A 1 15.97 -11.87 -18.70
CA MET A 1 15.66 -11.02 -17.53
C MET A 1 14.18 -10.66 -17.57
N ALA A 2 13.32 -11.46 -16.93
CA ALA A 2 11.88 -11.23 -16.82
C ALA A 2 11.35 -12.03 -15.62
N VAL A 3 11.65 -11.58 -14.40
CA VAL A 3 11.36 -12.33 -13.16
C VAL A 3 10.00 -11.96 -12.56
N LEU A 4 9.49 -10.77 -12.89
CA LEU A 4 8.24 -10.23 -12.35
C LEU A 4 7.01 -11.00 -12.83
N ILE A 5 6.92 -11.28 -14.13
CA ILE A 5 5.80 -12.01 -14.74
C ILE A 5 5.67 -13.45 -14.20
N PRO A 6 6.73 -14.29 -14.18
CA PRO A 6 6.62 -15.64 -13.64
C PRO A 6 6.32 -15.63 -12.13
N SER A 7 6.88 -14.70 -11.36
CA SER A 7 6.59 -14.58 -9.92
C SER A 7 5.11 -14.27 -9.64
N LEU A 8 4.51 -13.34 -10.40
CA LEU A 8 3.10 -13.01 -10.29
C LEU A 8 2.21 -14.20 -10.71
N SER A 9 2.58 -14.89 -11.80
CA SER A 9 1.86 -16.07 -12.29
C SER A 9 1.81 -17.21 -11.27
N VAL A 10 2.93 -17.48 -10.58
CA VAL A 10 2.99 -18.50 -9.52
C VAL A 10 2.12 -18.09 -8.33
N GLY A 11 2.14 -16.83 -7.91
CA GLY A 11 1.29 -16.31 -6.84
C GLY A 11 -0.20 -16.45 -7.16
N CYS A 12 -0.62 -16.06 -8.37
CA CYS A 12 -2.00 -16.23 -8.83
C CYS A 12 -2.42 -17.71 -8.78
N ARG A 13 -1.57 -18.62 -9.26
CA ARG A 13 -1.85 -20.07 -9.25
C ARG A 13 -2.01 -20.62 -7.84
N ARG A 14 -1.15 -20.22 -6.89
CA ARG A 14 -1.27 -20.63 -5.48
C ARG A 14 -2.58 -20.17 -4.84
N MET A 15 -3.09 -18.99 -5.19
CA MET A 15 -4.39 -18.58 -4.66
C MET A 15 -5.56 -19.29 -5.32
N TYR A 16 -5.50 -19.56 -6.62
CA TYR A 16 -6.48 -20.43 -7.27
C TYR A 16 -6.49 -21.84 -6.64
N ASP A 17 -5.32 -22.39 -6.29
CA ASP A 17 -5.21 -23.68 -5.60
C ASP A 17 -5.91 -23.68 -4.22
N THR A 18 -6.03 -22.51 -3.57
CA THR A 18 -6.73 -22.33 -2.27
C THR A 18 -8.20 -21.92 -2.38
N GLY A 19 -8.78 -21.91 -3.60
CA GLY A 19 -10.17 -21.49 -3.84
C GLY A 19 -10.40 -19.99 -3.71
N ARG A 20 -9.34 -19.17 -3.74
CA ARG A 20 -9.39 -17.70 -3.66
C ARG A 20 -9.13 -17.09 -5.04
N SER A 21 -9.53 -15.83 -5.24
CA SER A 21 -9.29 -15.15 -6.51
C SER A 21 -7.78 -14.92 -6.76
N GLY A 22 -7.35 -14.96 -8.02
CA GLY A 22 -5.93 -14.76 -8.38
C GLY A 22 -5.36 -13.38 -8.04
N TRP A 23 -6.20 -12.43 -7.61
CA TRP A 23 -5.80 -11.06 -7.26
C TRP A 23 -5.27 -10.90 -5.84
N TRP A 24 -5.44 -11.91 -5.00
CA TRP A 24 -4.98 -11.88 -3.62
C TRP A 24 -3.48 -11.64 -3.39
N PRO A 25 -2.54 -12.04 -4.28
CA PRO A 25 -1.12 -11.69 -4.13
C PRO A 25 -0.85 -10.18 -4.20
N ILE A 26 -1.77 -9.41 -4.79
CA ILE A 26 -1.62 -7.95 -4.96
C ILE A 26 -2.06 -7.19 -3.71
N VAL A 27 -2.92 -7.78 -2.88
CA VAL A 27 -3.41 -7.18 -1.62
C VAL A 27 -2.27 -6.68 -0.71
N PRO A 28 -1.26 -7.50 -0.34
CA PRO A 28 -0.17 -7.03 0.52
C PRO A 28 0.69 -5.94 -0.15
N ILE A 29 0.80 -5.95 -1.48
CA ILE A 29 1.57 -4.95 -2.23
C ILE A 29 0.87 -3.59 -2.14
N VAL A 30 -0.45 -3.56 -2.34
CA VAL A 30 -1.24 -2.32 -2.24
C VAL A 30 -1.23 -1.78 -0.80
N SER A 31 -1.31 -2.65 0.21
CA SER A 31 -1.20 -2.23 1.61
C SER A 31 0.16 -1.61 1.93
N LEU A 32 1.25 -2.12 1.35
CA LEU A 32 2.58 -1.54 1.52
C LEU A 32 2.68 -0.15 0.85
N ILE A 33 2.10 0.00 -0.34
CA ILE A 33 2.06 1.30 -1.04
C ILE A 33 1.34 2.33 -0.17
N PHE A 34 0.16 2.01 0.36
CA PHE A 34 -0.58 2.93 1.24
C PHE A 34 0.12 3.21 2.57
N ALA A 35 0.96 2.30 3.05
CA ALA A 35 1.74 2.52 4.26
C ALA A 35 2.92 3.49 4.05
N VAL A 36 3.41 3.61 2.83
CA VAL A 36 4.55 4.48 2.46
C VAL A 36 4.09 5.78 1.80
N GLU A 37 2.86 5.81 1.28
CA GLU A 37 2.25 7.00 0.72
C GLU A 37 2.11 8.11 1.78
N GLU A 38 2.38 9.35 1.38
CA GLU A 38 2.18 10.49 2.27
C GLU A 38 0.71 10.62 2.67
N GLY A 39 0.47 10.83 3.96
CA GLY A 39 -0.88 11.13 4.46
C GLY A 39 -1.46 12.38 3.82
N THR A 40 -2.79 12.51 3.85
CA THR A 40 -3.50 13.68 3.30
C THR A 40 -2.95 15.00 3.84
N LYS A 41 -2.72 15.96 2.94
CA LYS A 41 -2.26 17.32 3.32
C LYS A 41 -3.34 18.03 4.14
N GLY A 42 -2.97 18.53 5.32
CA GLY A 42 -3.88 19.17 6.26
C GLY A 42 -4.52 18.22 7.27
N SER A 43 -5.54 18.69 7.98
CA SER A 43 -6.30 17.86 8.92
C SER A 43 -7.23 16.91 8.18
N ASN A 44 -7.23 15.62 8.56
CA ASN A 44 -8.15 14.63 8.02
C ASN A 44 -9.16 14.19 9.09
N LYS A 45 -10.10 13.31 8.71
CA LYS A 45 -11.15 12.78 9.60
C LYS A 45 -10.64 12.02 10.83
N PHE A 46 -9.34 11.71 10.87
CA PHE A 46 -8.65 11.02 11.97
C PHE A 46 -7.78 11.97 12.80
N GLY A 47 -7.69 13.25 12.44
CA GLY A 47 -7.00 14.28 13.21
C GLY A 47 -6.14 15.23 12.36
N PRO A 48 -5.59 16.27 13.00
CA PRO A 48 -4.64 17.18 12.37
C PRO A 48 -3.31 16.47 12.06
N ASN A 49 -2.68 16.84 10.94
CA ASN A 49 -1.36 16.34 10.60
C ASN A 49 -0.34 16.79 11.67
N PRO A 50 0.44 15.88 12.28
CA PRO A 50 1.41 16.22 13.31
C PRO A 50 2.53 17.15 12.82
N TRP A 51 2.80 17.18 11.51
CA TRP A 51 3.76 18.10 10.91
C TRP A 51 3.22 19.53 10.75
N ALA A 52 1.90 19.72 10.78
CA ALA A 52 1.29 21.05 10.66
C ALA A 52 1.63 21.94 11.87
N ALA A 53 1.67 21.37 13.08
CA ALA A 53 2.04 22.10 14.29
C ALA A 53 3.52 22.52 14.28
N VAL A 54 4.41 21.68 13.74
CA VAL A 54 5.85 21.96 13.63
C VAL A 54 6.12 23.01 12.55
N ALA A 55 5.39 22.97 11.44
CA ALA A 55 5.53 23.96 10.37
C ALA A 55 5.18 25.39 10.83
N ASP A 56 4.23 25.54 11.76
CA ASP A 56 3.82 26.84 12.31
C ASP A 56 4.79 27.40 13.37
N THR A 57 5.74 26.60 13.87
CA THR A 57 6.74 27.03 14.87
C THR A 57 8.07 27.47 14.27
N VAL A 58 8.25 27.32 12.95
CA VAL A 58 9.53 27.53 12.24
C VAL A 58 9.52 28.79 11.35
N TYR A 59 8.43 29.56 11.36
CA TYR A 59 8.31 30.89 10.74
C TYR A 59 8.00 31.95 11.80
#